data_AF-A0A067BRT1-F1
#
_entry.id   AF-A0A067BRT1-F1
#
_cell.length_a   1.000
_cell.length_b   1.000
_cell.length_c   1.000
_cell.angle_alpha   90.00
_cell.angle_beta   90.00
_cell.angle_gamma   90.00
#
_symmetry.space_group_name_H-M   'P 1'
#
loop_
_entity.id
_entity.type
_entity.pdbx_description
1 polymer ?
#
loop_
_entity_poly.entity_id
_entity_poly.type
_entity_poly.pdbx_seq_one_letter_code
_entity_poly.pdbx_strand_id
1 'polypeptide(L)'
;MLAPTDRLGCHFFLVDCVHSGSPIFRPSYVRCQKTQGQKILRCFPHCCPGHVHYRNCGASLYLRTTHHMPSPLHVFGLFSLCDEDPYPAGTVVDASLVQRELRVPSNPRGSLVSAVRDEIIPNAFRFDEKELNGWQYSWKSGRSKAQRDLAHVFRVRQCS
;
A
#
# COMPACT_ATOMS: atom_id res chain seq x y z
N MET A 1 -20.42 -17.18 22.65
CA MET A 1 -20.60 -16.84 21.22
C MET A 1 -19.93 -15.50 21.00
N LEU A 2 -18.71 -15.48 20.46
CA LEU A 2 -17.98 -14.23 20.21
C LEU A 2 -18.49 -13.63 18.89
N ALA A 3 -18.88 -12.36 18.93
CA ALA A 3 -19.42 -11.64 17.78
C ALA A 3 -18.41 -11.60 16.63
N PRO A 4 -18.88 -11.60 15.36
CA PRO A 4 -18.01 -11.46 14.20
C PRO A 4 -17.22 -10.16 14.32
N THR A 5 -15.91 -10.31 14.15
CA THR A 5 -14.86 -9.29 14.11
C THR A 5 -15.39 -7.92 13.68
N ASP A 6 -15.32 -7.00 14.64
CA ASP A 6 -15.52 -5.57 14.46
C ASP A 6 -14.78 -5.14 13.19
N ARG A 7 -15.52 -4.66 12.19
CA ARG A 7 -14.93 -4.09 10.98
C ARG A 7 -14.11 -2.90 11.45
N LEU A 8 -12.79 -3.05 11.51
CA LEU A 8 -11.88 -1.94 11.80
C LEU A 8 -12.30 -0.77 10.93
N GLY A 9 -12.88 0.26 11.54
CA GLY A 9 -13.22 1.49 10.85
C GLY A 9 -11.90 2.10 10.43
N CYS A 10 -11.51 1.85 9.19
CA CYS A 10 -10.24 2.31 8.68
C CYS A 10 -10.44 3.03 7.36
N HIS A 11 -9.69 4.10 7.18
CA HIS A 11 -9.71 4.86 5.94
C HIS A 11 -8.31 5.33 5.62
N PHE A 12 -8.02 5.36 4.33
CA PHE A 12 -6.79 5.93 3.86
C PHE A 12 -6.88 7.45 3.82
N PHE A 13 -5.77 8.13 4.09
CA PHE A 13 -5.65 9.57 3.91
C PHE A 13 -4.23 9.97 3.50
N LEU A 14 -4.10 11.21 3.06
CA LEU A 14 -2.83 11.87 2.81
C LEU A 14 -2.72 13.11 3.68
N VAL A 15 -1.52 13.36 4.21
CA VAL A 15 -1.16 14.64 4.83
C VAL A 15 -0.99 15.68 3.71
N ASP A 16 -1.51 16.89 3.93
CA ASP A 16 -1.44 18.02 2.99
C ASP A 16 -2.06 17.79 1.61
N CYS A 17 -3.10 16.95 1.53
CA CYS A 17 -3.89 16.80 0.32
C CYS A 17 -4.83 18.01 0.13
N VAL A 18 -4.64 18.73 -0.97
CA VAL A 18 -5.50 19.87 -1.36
C VAL A 18 -6.81 19.45 -2.05
N HIS A 19 -6.99 18.16 -2.35
CA HIS A 19 -8.20 17.65 -3.01
C HIS A 19 -9.25 17.25 -1.97
N SER A 20 -9.94 18.24 -1.40
CA SER A 20 -11.08 17.99 -0.52
C SER A 20 -12.23 17.35 -1.30
N GLY A 21 -12.78 16.24 -0.79
CA GLY A 21 -13.94 15.56 -1.37
C GLY A 21 -13.68 14.68 -2.60
N SER A 22 -12.44 14.60 -3.08
CA SER A 22 -12.05 13.65 -4.14
C SER A 22 -11.39 12.39 -3.55
N PRO A 23 -11.52 11.22 -4.21
CA PRO A 23 -10.78 10.03 -3.81
C PRO A 23 -9.27 10.29 -3.82
N ILE A 24 -8.57 9.87 -2.77
CA ILE A 24 -7.10 9.98 -2.72
C ILE A 24 -6.43 9.04 -3.72
N PHE A 25 -7.11 7.98 -4.16
CA PHE A 25 -6.59 7.06 -5.17
C PHE A 25 -7.11 7.47 -6.54
N ARG A 26 -6.20 7.53 -7.51
CA ARG A 26 -6.56 7.67 -8.93
C ARG A 26 -7.09 6.34 -9.48
N PRO A 27 -7.97 6.39 -10.49
CA PRO A 27 -8.50 5.19 -11.15
C PRO A 27 -7.43 4.46 -11.97
N SER A 28 -6.34 5.14 -12.33
CA SER A 28 -5.23 4.57 -13.09
C SER A 28 -3.90 5.24 -12.76
N TYR A 29 -2.81 4.48 -12.92
CA TYR A 29 -1.45 4.93 -12.62
C TYR A 29 -0.51 4.58 -13.76
N VAL A 30 0.44 5.48 -14.01
CA VAL A 30 1.54 5.23 -14.96
C VAL A 30 2.59 4.37 -14.28
N ARG A 31 3.05 3.32 -14.96
CA ARG A 31 4.13 2.46 -14.48
C ARG A 31 5.46 2.89 -15.09
N CYS A 32 6.48 3.07 -14.25
CA CYS A 32 7.83 3.43 -14.66
C CYS A 32 8.83 2.32 -14.32
N GLN A 33 9.88 2.20 -15.14
CA GLN A 33 10.99 1.28 -14.92
C GLN A 33 12.14 2.02 -14.23
N LYS A 34 12.61 1.52 -13.08
CA LYS A 34 13.85 1.97 -12.45
C LYS A 34 15.08 1.32 -13.09
N THR A 35 16.25 1.90 -12.85
CA THR A 35 17.56 1.46 -13.37
C THR A 35 17.89 -0.01 -13.09
N GLN A 36 17.33 -0.61 -12.03
CA GLN A 36 17.53 -2.03 -11.67
C GLN A 36 16.42 -2.97 -12.19
N GLY A 37 15.61 -2.51 -13.14
CA GLY A 37 14.56 -3.31 -13.73
C GLY A 37 13.28 -3.42 -12.88
N GLN A 38 13.23 -2.74 -11.74
CA GLN A 38 12.04 -2.66 -10.89
C GLN A 38 10.97 -1.77 -11.49
N LYS A 39 9.71 -2.20 -11.39
CA LYS A 39 8.55 -1.43 -11.84
C LYS A 39 7.93 -0.72 -10.66
N ILE A 40 7.66 0.56 -10.81
CA ILE A 40 7.02 1.41 -9.80
C ILE A 40 5.79 2.12 -10.37
N LEU A 41 4.83 2.46 -9.52
CA LEU A 41 3.73 3.35 -9.86
C LEU A 41 4.14 4.80 -9.65
N ARG A 42 3.92 5.61 -10.67
CA ARG A 42 4.11 7.05 -10.63
C ARG A 42 2.83 7.70 -10.12
N CYS A 43 3.00 8.65 -9.21
CA CYS A 43 1.94 9.46 -8.61
C CYS A 43 0.93 8.62 -7.83
N PHE A 44 1.36 7.51 -7.22
CA PHE A 44 0.56 6.77 -6.25
C PHE A 44 0.74 7.35 -4.84
N PRO A 45 -0.33 7.45 -4.02
CA PRO A 45 -1.74 7.30 -4.39
C PRO A 45 -2.26 8.49 -5.22
N HIS A 46 -1.63 9.67 -5.07
CA HIS A 46 -1.73 10.80 -5.97
C HIS A 46 -0.50 11.70 -5.82
N CYS A 47 -0.46 12.82 -6.54
CA CYS A 47 0.70 13.69 -6.64
C CYS A 47 0.72 14.86 -5.65
N CYS A 48 -0.03 14.84 -4.55
CA CYS A 48 -0.04 16.00 -3.65
C CYS A 48 1.30 16.19 -2.92
N PRO A 49 1.64 17.46 -2.59
CA PRO A 49 0.89 18.69 -2.92
C PRO A 49 1.09 19.18 -4.37
N GLY A 50 1.97 18.57 -5.17
CA GLY A 50 2.20 18.97 -6.56
C GLY A 50 2.79 17.89 -7.48
N HIS A 51 2.34 17.86 -8.73
CA HIS A 51 2.88 16.97 -9.76
C HIS A 51 4.25 17.42 -10.26
N VAL A 52 5.14 16.45 -10.51
CA VAL A 52 6.46 16.70 -11.10
C VAL A 52 6.58 15.91 -12.39
N HIS A 53 6.69 16.60 -13.53
CA HIS A 53 6.61 16.03 -14.89
C HIS A 53 7.80 15.15 -15.31
N TYR A 54 8.96 15.26 -14.65
CA TYR A 54 10.19 14.53 -15.04
C TYR A 54 10.78 13.64 -13.94
N ARG A 55 10.08 13.52 -12.81
CA ARG A 55 10.51 12.64 -11.71
C ARG A 55 9.36 11.75 -11.24
N ASN A 56 9.72 10.76 -10.42
CA ASN A 56 8.75 9.94 -9.71
C ASN A 56 8.02 10.84 -8.71
N CYS A 57 6.75 11.11 -9.01
CA CYS A 57 5.84 11.85 -8.15
C CYS A 57 5.01 10.87 -7.31
N GLY A 58 4.37 11.30 -6.23
CA GLY A 58 3.63 10.44 -5.32
C GLY A 58 3.65 10.97 -3.89
N ALA A 59 3.03 10.24 -2.97
CA ALA A 59 2.99 10.58 -1.55
C ALA A 59 3.10 9.33 -0.67
N SER A 60 3.54 9.51 0.57
CA SER A 60 3.42 8.51 1.62
C SER A 60 1.95 8.34 1.96
N LEU A 61 1.48 7.10 2.07
CA LEU A 61 0.07 6.78 2.29
C LEU A 61 -0.16 6.54 3.77
N TYR A 62 -1.24 7.08 4.32
CA TYR A 62 -1.60 6.84 5.71
C TYR A 62 -2.87 6.02 5.81
N LEU A 63 -2.92 5.14 6.81
CA LEU A 63 -4.11 4.42 7.23
C LEU A 63 -4.51 4.92 8.62
N ARG A 64 -5.71 5.47 8.75
CA ARG A 64 -6.33 5.78 10.04
C ARG A 64 -7.09 4.56 10.54
N THR A 65 -7.01 4.27 11.84
CA THR A 65 -7.92 3.35 12.53
C THR A 65 -8.84 4.13 13.47
N THR A 66 -10.10 3.70 13.59
CA THR A 66 -11.07 4.29 14.52
C THR A 66 -10.64 4.12 15.97
N HIS A 67 -10.03 2.98 16.29
CA HIS A 67 -9.59 2.63 17.62
C HIS A 67 -8.07 2.54 17.70
N HIS A 68 -7.57 2.71 18.92
CA HIS A 68 -6.19 2.42 19.22
C HIS A 68 -5.92 0.93 19.05
N MET A 69 -5.04 0.59 18.13
CA MET A 69 -4.66 -0.79 17.90
C MET A 69 -3.60 -1.23 18.92
N PRO A 70 -3.76 -2.38 19.59
CA PRO A 70 -2.82 -2.88 20.57
C PRO A 70 -1.43 -3.12 19.97
N SER A 71 -0.41 -3.15 20.83
CA SER A 71 0.98 -3.47 20.46
C SER A 71 1.36 -4.83 21.07
N PRO A 72 2.10 -5.70 20.35
CA PRO A 72 2.61 -5.51 18.99
C PRO A 72 1.52 -5.74 17.93
N LEU A 73 1.49 -4.88 16.91
CA LEU A 73 0.71 -5.09 15.69
C LEU A 73 1.53 -4.62 14.51
N HIS A 74 1.77 -5.54 13.58
CA HIS A 74 2.43 -5.23 12.32
C HIS A 74 1.37 -5.02 11.25
N VAL A 75 1.42 -3.85 10.59
CA VAL A 75 0.53 -3.52 9.49
C VAL A 75 1.36 -3.52 8.21
N PHE A 76 0.86 -4.16 7.16
CA PHE A 76 1.55 -4.24 5.88
C PHE A 76 0.57 -4.08 4.72
N GLY A 77 1.09 -3.63 3.59
CA GLY A 77 0.35 -3.38 2.37
C GLY A 77 0.86 -4.22 1.21
N LEU A 78 -0.01 -4.53 0.27
CA LEU A 78 0.33 -5.27 -0.95
C LEU A 78 -0.53 -4.86 -2.14
N PHE A 79 0.02 -4.99 -3.34
CA PHE A 79 -0.76 -4.93 -4.58
C PHE A 79 -1.21 -6.33 -4.98
N SER A 80 -2.47 -6.47 -5.39
CA SER A 80 -3.04 -7.73 -5.88
C SER A 80 -4.16 -7.45 -6.88
N LEU A 81 -4.63 -8.49 -7.59
CA LEU A 81 -5.81 -8.36 -8.44
C LEU A 81 -7.05 -8.12 -7.59
N CYS A 82 -8.05 -7.41 -8.12
CA CYS A 82 -9.26 -7.10 -7.38
C CYS A 82 -10.05 -8.35 -6.97
N ASP A 83 -10.00 -9.41 -7.77
CA ASP A 83 -10.63 -10.71 -7.55
C ASP A 83 -9.76 -11.71 -6.78
N GLU A 84 -8.46 -11.45 -6.64
CA GLU A 84 -7.55 -12.24 -5.81
C GLU A 84 -7.28 -11.52 -4.49
N ASP A 85 -7.75 -12.08 -3.36
CA ASP A 85 -7.36 -11.63 -2.02
C ASP A 85 -6.39 -12.66 -1.40
N PRO A 86 -5.06 -12.43 -1.44
CA PRO A 86 -4.09 -13.40 -0.94
C PRO A 86 -4.19 -13.66 0.57
N TYR A 87 -4.77 -12.70 1.30
CA TYR A 87 -4.96 -12.76 2.74
C TYR A 87 -6.38 -12.29 3.08
N PRO A 88 -7.41 -13.13 2.90
CA PRO A 88 -8.78 -12.78 3.25
C PRO A 88 -8.93 -12.27 4.68
N ALA A 89 -9.98 -11.49 4.95
CA ALA A 89 -10.26 -11.03 6.31
C ALA A 89 -10.41 -12.21 7.26
N GLY A 90 -9.71 -12.17 8.41
CA GLY A 90 -9.67 -13.27 9.38
C GLY A 90 -8.56 -14.29 9.14
N THR A 91 -7.81 -14.20 8.03
CA THR A 91 -6.60 -15.01 7.84
C THR A 91 -5.53 -14.59 8.85
N VAL A 92 -5.05 -15.56 9.62
CA VAL A 92 -3.86 -15.39 10.44
C VAL A 92 -2.64 -15.47 9.52
N VAL A 93 -1.89 -14.38 9.44
CA VAL A 93 -0.68 -14.31 8.62
C VAL A 93 0.53 -14.48 9.53
N ASP A 94 1.35 -15.48 9.24
CA ASP A 94 2.56 -15.76 10.00
C ASP A 94 3.56 -14.60 9.89
N ALA A 95 4.03 -14.10 11.03
CA ALA A 95 4.98 -12.98 11.08
C ALA A 95 6.27 -13.27 10.31
N SER A 96 6.78 -14.51 10.34
CA SER A 96 8.00 -14.90 9.60
C SER A 96 7.79 -14.87 8.08
N LEU A 97 6.58 -15.19 7.60
CA LEU A 97 6.22 -15.04 6.19
C LEU A 97 6.23 -13.57 5.81
N VAL A 98 5.62 -12.71 6.64
CA VAL A 98 5.63 -11.26 6.42
C VAL A 98 7.07 -10.76 6.34
N GLN A 99 7.92 -11.08 7.32
CA GLN A 99 9.31 -10.64 7.35
C GLN A 99 10.10 -11.07 6.10
N ARG A 100 9.87 -12.28 5.59
CA ARG A 100 10.50 -12.74 4.34
C ARG A 100 10.04 -11.97 3.10
N GLU A 101 8.76 -11.63 3.03
CA GLU A 101 8.14 -10.99 1.87
C GLU A 101 8.16 -9.46 1.93
N LEU A 102 8.56 -8.88 3.08
CA LEU A 102 8.75 -7.45 3.25
C LEU A 102 9.81 -6.91 2.30
N ARG A 103 9.49 -5.75 1.73
CA ARG A 103 10.45 -4.99 0.94
C ARG A 103 11.36 -4.19 1.86
N VAL A 104 12.62 -4.59 1.88
CA VAL A 104 13.70 -4.01 2.68
C VAL A 104 14.99 -4.01 1.86
N PRO A 105 16.07 -3.31 2.26
CA PRO A 105 17.32 -3.30 1.49
C PRO A 105 17.88 -4.70 1.18
N SER A 106 17.71 -5.67 2.10
CA SER A 106 18.11 -7.07 1.91
C SER A 106 17.16 -7.88 1.02
N ASN A 107 15.91 -7.44 0.85
CA ASN A 107 14.92 -8.02 -0.07
C ASN A 107 14.24 -6.92 -0.92
N PRO A 108 14.94 -6.37 -1.93
CA PRO A 108 14.42 -5.28 -2.74
C PRO A 108 13.24 -5.71 -3.64
N ARG A 109 13.01 -7.02 -3.80
CA ARG A 109 11.90 -7.58 -4.58
C ARG A 109 10.72 -8.03 -3.73
N GLY A 110 10.75 -7.77 -2.42
CA GLY A 110 9.63 -8.00 -1.52
C GLY A 110 8.32 -7.46 -2.07
N SER A 111 7.26 -8.24 -1.88
CA SER A 111 5.91 -7.94 -2.37
C SER A 111 5.08 -7.17 -1.34
N LEU A 112 5.50 -7.18 -0.07
CA LEU A 112 4.84 -6.50 1.04
C LEU A 112 5.56 -5.20 1.40
N VAL A 113 4.78 -4.18 1.73
CA VAL A 113 5.27 -2.88 2.21
C VAL A 113 4.89 -2.75 3.67
N SER A 114 5.87 -2.57 4.55
CA SER A 114 5.59 -2.36 5.98
C SER A 114 5.00 -0.97 6.22
N ALA A 115 4.07 -0.87 7.17
CA ALA A 115 3.63 0.39 7.73
C ALA A 115 4.28 0.62 9.09
N VAL A 116 4.66 1.86 9.37
CA VAL A 116 5.15 2.28 10.68
C VAL A 116 4.03 3.00 11.41
N ARG A 117 3.84 2.75 12.70
CA ARG A 117 2.91 3.54 13.50
C ARG A 117 3.38 4.99 13.54
N ASP A 118 2.48 5.92 13.24
CA ASP A 118 2.83 7.35 13.27
C ASP A 118 2.85 7.85 14.72
N GLU A 119 3.91 8.59 15.08
CA GLU A 119 4.11 9.12 16.44
C GLU A 119 3.38 10.45 16.66
N ILE A 120 3.12 11.19 15.58
CA ILE A 120 2.51 12.52 15.61
C ILE A 120 1.00 12.40 15.41
N ILE A 121 0.59 11.53 14.49
CA ILE A 121 -0.79 11.38 14.06
C ILE A 121 -1.42 10.19 14.82
N PRO A 122 -2.37 10.44 15.75
CA PRO A 122 -2.90 9.39 16.61
C PRO A 122 -3.66 8.32 15.83
N ASN A 123 -3.47 7.04 16.18
CA ASN A 123 -4.15 5.91 15.52
C ASN A 123 -3.91 5.87 13.99
N ALA A 124 -2.73 6.31 13.54
CA ALA A 124 -2.35 6.22 12.14
C ALA A 124 -1.14 5.30 11.93
N PHE A 125 -1.13 4.67 10.76
CA PHE A 125 0.02 3.94 10.23
C PHE A 125 0.45 4.59 8.92
N ARG A 126 1.76 4.76 8.73
CA ARG A 126 2.38 5.40 7.57
C ARG A 126 3.10 4.37 6.72
N PHE A 127 2.78 4.36 5.43
CA PHE A 127 3.53 3.65 4.39
C PHE A 127 4.46 4.64 3.68
N ASP A 128 5.76 4.52 3.93
CA ASP A 128 6.77 5.50 3.49
C ASP A 128 7.52 5.12 2.21
N GLU A 129 6.88 4.25 1.42
CA GLU A 129 7.49 3.60 0.27
C GLU A 129 7.98 4.59 -0.80
N LYS A 130 7.33 5.77 -0.89
CA LYS A 130 7.76 6.86 -1.78
C LYS A 130 9.17 7.34 -1.44
N GLU A 131 9.43 7.67 -0.18
CA GLU A 131 10.70 8.29 0.24
C GLU A 131 11.87 7.33 0.09
N LEU A 132 11.62 6.03 0.25
CA LEU A 132 12.65 5.00 0.14
C LEU A 132 12.93 4.61 -1.32
N ASN A 133 11.98 3.96 -2.01
CA ASN A 133 12.25 3.49 -3.38
C ASN A 133 11.08 3.60 -4.36
N GLY A 134 10.03 4.37 -4.06
CA GLY A 134 8.82 4.45 -4.86
C GLY A 134 7.95 3.20 -4.75
N TRP A 135 6.66 3.38 -5.03
CA TRP A 135 5.61 2.35 -4.91
C TRP A 135 5.83 1.21 -5.88
N GLN A 136 6.44 0.12 -5.41
CA GLN A 136 6.75 -1.04 -6.26
C GLN A 136 5.49 -1.75 -6.72
N TYR A 137 5.47 -2.09 -8.00
CA TYR A 137 4.35 -2.78 -8.64
C TYR A 137 4.88 -3.74 -9.71
N SER A 138 5.19 -4.96 -9.26
CA SER A 138 5.95 -5.95 -10.02
C SER A 138 5.10 -6.82 -10.95
N TRP A 139 3.87 -6.41 -11.30
CA TRP A 139 3.02 -7.19 -12.20
C TRP A 139 3.66 -7.31 -13.58
N LYS A 140 3.89 -8.55 -14.03
CA LYS A 140 4.44 -8.83 -15.35
C LYS A 140 3.35 -8.51 -16.38
N SER A 141 3.58 -7.53 -17.24
CA SER A 141 2.65 -7.25 -18.34
C SER A 141 2.62 -8.46 -19.26
N GLY A 142 1.53 -9.20 -19.23
CA GLY A 142 1.24 -10.20 -20.24
C GLY A 142 0.83 -9.54 -21.55
N ARG A 143 1.04 -10.22 -22.69
CA ARG A 143 0.79 -9.67 -24.03
C ARG A 143 -0.71 -9.55 -24.34
N SER A 144 -1.59 -10.25 -23.63
CA SER A 144 -3.03 -10.27 -23.92
C SER A 144 -3.75 -9.01 -23.41
N LYS A 145 -4.80 -8.60 -24.13
CA LYS A 145 -5.69 -7.50 -23.72
C LYS A 145 -6.40 -7.83 -22.40
N ALA A 146 -6.82 -9.08 -22.22
CA ALA A 146 -7.45 -9.58 -21.00
C ALA A 146 -6.59 -9.33 -19.75
N GLN A 147 -5.26 -9.51 -19.84
CA GLN A 147 -4.35 -9.26 -18.72
C GLN A 147 -4.12 -7.77 -18.41
N ARG A 148 -4.38 -6.86 -19.36
CA ARG A 148 -4.26 -5.41 -19.15
C ARG A 148 -5.51 -4.80 -18.51
N ASP A 149 -6.67 -5.40 -18.78
CA ASP A 149 -7.96 -4.90 -18.32
C ASP A 149 -8.31 -5.41 -16.90
N LEU A 150 -7.42 -6.22 -16.28
CA LEU A 150 -7.58 -6.64 -14.88
C LEU A 150 -7.48 -5.44 -13.92
N ALA A 151 -8.45 -5.35 -13.02
CA ALA A 151 -8.43 -4.36 -11.96
C ALA A 151 -7.42 -4.77 -10.87
N HIS A 152 -6.60 -3.83 -10.43
CA HIS A 152 -5.61 -4.04 -9.38
C HIS A 152 -5.92 -3.13 -8.20
N VAL A 153 -5.67 -3.61 -7.00
CA VAL A 153 -5.96 -2.88 -5.76
C VAL A 153 -4.75 -2.92 -4.83
N PHE A 154 -4.64 -1.89 -3.99
CA PHE A 154 -3.74 -1.89 -2.85
C PHE A 154 -4.53 -2.31 -1.62
N ARG A 155 -4.10 -3.40 -0.96
CA ARG A 155 -4.73 -3.94 0.24
C ARG A 155 -3.83 -3.71 1.43
N VAL A 156 -4.43 -3.49 2.60
CA VAL A 156 -3.72 -3.46 3.88
C VAL A 156 -4.22 -4.58 4.77
N ARG A 157 -3.27 -5.22 5.46
CA ARG A 157 -3.48 -6.34 6.37
C ARG A 157 -2.66 -6.12 7.63
N GLN A 158 -3.00 -6.90 8.65
CA GLN A 158 -2.30 -6.89 9.93
C GLN A 158 -1.88 -8.30 10.31
N CYS A 159 -0.77 -8.43 11.02
CA CYS A 159 -0.38 -9.65 11.72
C CYS A 159 0.07 -9.31 13.15
N SER A 160 -0.25 -10.21 14.08
CA SER A 160 0.14 -10.16 15.49
C SER A 160 1.35 -11.03 15.75
#